data_AF-A0A967WBV7-F1
#
_entry.id   AF-A0A967WBV7-F1
#
_cell.length_a   1.000
_cell.length_b   1.000
_cell.length_c   1.000
_cell.angle_alpha   90.00
_cell.angle_beta   90.00
_cell.angle_gamma   90.00
#
_symmetry.space_group_name_H-M   'P 1'
#
loop_
_entity.id
_entity.type
_entity.pdbx_description
1 polymer ?
#
loop_
_entity_poly.entity_id
_entity_poly.type
_entity_poly.pdbx_seq_one_letter_code
_entity_poly.pdbx_strand_id
1 'polypeptide(L)' 'GDFQLARFKSDPSNQGELLKTGLWRYTRHPNYFGDAAQWWGFYLIAAAAGGWITIFSPIIMTYLLVRVSGKAMLER' A
#
# COMPACT_ATOMS: atom_id res chain seq x y z
N GLY A 1 7.66 -0.74 0.86
CA GLY A 1 7.53 0.24 1.96
C GLY A 1 7.79 -0.41 3.31
N ASP A 2 7.26 -1.61 3.51
CA ASP A 2 7.20 -2.30 4.82
C ASP A 2 8.57 -2.66 5.36
N PHE A 3 9.50 -3.14 4.51
CA PHE A 3 10.87 -3.42 4.95
C PHE A 3 11.57 -2.17 5.50
N GLN A 4 11.43 -1.01 4.83
CA GLN A 4 12.00 0.26 5.32
C GLN A 4 11.38 0.66 6.66
N LEU A 5 10.07 0.50 6.82
CA LEU A 5 9.37 0.81 8.06
C LEU A 5 9.76 -0.15 9.20
N ALA A 6 9.84 -1.45 8.92
CA ALA A 6 10.21 -2.48 9.88
C ALA A 6 11.63 -2.24 10.42
N ARG A 7 12.59 -1.97 9.51
CA ARG A 7 13.96 -1.60 9.88
C ARG A 7 14.04 -0.30 10.67
N PHE A 8 13.21 0.70 10.35
CA PHE A 8 13.18 1.95 11.11
C PHE A 8 12.63 1.74 12.53
N LYS A 9 11.55 0.96 12.67
CA LYS A 9 10.91 0.66 13.96
C LYS A 9 11.70 -0.30 14.85
N SER A 10 12.61 -1.11 14.29
CA SER A 10 13.44 -2.02 15.07
C SER A 10 14.50 -1.31 15.91
N ASP A 11 14.79 -0.04 15.62
CA ASP A 11 15.72 0.79 16.38
C ASP A 11 14.98 1.57 17.47
N PRO A 12 15.23 1.31 18.77
CA PRO A 12 14.58 2.00 19.87
C PRO A 12 14.79 3.52 19.87
N SER A 13 15.86 4.05 19.25
CA SER A 13 16.07 5.51 19.18
C SER A 13 15.03 6.22 18.31
N ASN A 14 14.32 5.48 17.46
CA ASN A 14 13.29 6.01 16.56
C ASN A 14 11.88 5.97 17.16
N GLN A 15 11.74 5.65 18.45
CA GLN A 15 10.43 5.66 19.11
C GLN A 15 9.84 7.07 19.13
N GLY A 16 8.60 7.20 18.65
CA GLY A 16 7.91 8.49 18.53
C GLY A 16 8.30 9.30 17.28
N GLU A 17 9.33 8.88 16.55
CA GLU A 17 9.77 9.56 15.33
C GLU A 17 9.03 9.08 14.09
N LEU A 18 8.95 9.96 13.09
CA LEU A 18 8.35 9.67 11.79
C LEU A 18 9.44 9.33 10.76
N LEU A 19 9.28 8.20 10.06
CA LEU A 19 10.13 7.84 8.94
C LEU A 19 9.86 8.80 7.76
N LYS A 20 10.80 9.70 7.49
CA LYS A 20 10.71 10.73 6.43
C LYS A 20 11.69 10.50 5.27
N THR A 21 12.38 9.36 5.24
CA THR A 21 13.41 9.04 4.24
C THR A 21 12.97 7.86 3.37
N GLY A 22 13.73 7.58 2.30
CA GLY A 22 13.40 6.49 1.37
C GLY A 22 12.06 6.72 0.66
N LEU A 23 11.23 5.67 0.56
CA LEU A 23 9.93 5.74 -0.11
C LEU A 23 8.92 6.60 0.66
N TRP A 24 9.07 6.69 1.98
CA TRP A 24 8.18 7.39 2.89
C TRP A 24 8.27 8.93 2.78
N ARG A 25 9.29 9.44 2.07
CA ARG A 25 9.40 10.87 1.77
C ARG A 25 8.38 11.36 0.74
N TYR A 26 7.88 10.45 -0.11
CA TYR A 26 7.00 10.80 -1.23
C TYR A 26 5.51 10.64 -0.89
N THR A 27 5.19 9.73 0.02
CA THR A 27 3.82 9.44 0.43
C THR A 27 3.82 8.83 1.84
N ARG A 28 2.71 9.01 2.56
CA ARG A 28 2.51 8.47 3.91
C ARG A 28 2.39 6.94 3.94
N HIS A 29 1.99 6.32 2.83
CA HIS A 29 1.81 4.87 2.73
C HIS A 29 2.38 4.36 1.40
N PRO A 30 3.72 4.33 1.24
CA PRO A 30 4.34 3.87 0.00
C PRO A 30 4.12 2.37 -0.25
N ASN A 31 3.79 1.61 0.79
CA ASN A 31 3.37 0.22 0.70
C ASN A 31 2.01 0.07 -0.02
N TYR A 32 1.03 0.96 0.24
CA TYR A 32 -0.29 0.88 -0.41
C TYR A 32 -0.20 1.05 -1.93
N PHE A 33 0.74 1.88 -2.40
CA PHE A 33 1.00 2.00 -3.83
C PHE A 33 1.52 0.68 -4.41
N GLY A 34 2.45 0.02 -3.72
CA GLY A 34 2.97 -1.29 -4.13
C GLY A 34 1.87 -2.35 -4.20
N ASP A 35 1.03 -2.43 -3.16
CA ASP A 35 -0.09 -3.37 -3.11
C ASP A 35 -1.09 -3.10 -4.24
N ALA A 36 -1.49 -1.85 -4.45
CA ALA A 36 -2.38 -1.48 -5.55
C ALA A 36 -1.76 -1.84 -6.91
N ALA A 37 -0.50 -1.48 -7.15
CA ALA A 37 0.20 -1.80 -8.40
C ALA A 37 0.27 -3.31 -8.65
N GLN A 38 0.49 -4.12 -7.61
CA GLN A 38 0.47 -5.58 -7.70
C GLN A 38 -0.89 -6.11 -8.14
N TRP A 39 -1.98 -5.65 -7.53
CA TRP A 39 -3.33 -6.08 -7.90
C TRP A 39 -3.70 -5.68 -9.32
N TRP A 40 -3.34 -4.47 -9.74
CA TRP A 40 -3.51 -4.04 -11.12
C TRP A 40 -2.66 -4.86 -12.09
N GLY A 41 -1.42 -5.21 -11.72
CA GLY A 41 -0.56 -6.10 -12.51
C GLY A 41 -1.17 -7.49 -12.72
N PHE A 42 -1.70 -8.11 -11.66
CA PHE A 42 -2.41 -9.38 -11.77
C PHE A 42 -3.66 -9.30 -12.65
N TYR A 43 -4.42 -8.21 -12.53
CA TYR A 43 -5.57 -7.97 -13.40
C TYR A 43 -5.16 -7.85 -14.86
N LEU A 44 -4.09 -7.11 -15.19
CA LEU A 44 -3.64 -6.96 -16.58
C LEU A 44 -3.22 -8.31 -17.19
N ILE A 45 -2.53 -9.16 -16.41
CA ILE A 45 -2.19 -10.52 -16.82
C ILE A 45 -3.46 -11.35 -17.07
N ALA A 46 -4.42 -11.32 -16.14
CA ALA A 46 -5.67 -12.06 -16.27
C ALA A 46 -6.51 -11.55 -17.46
N ALA A 47 -6.60 -10.24 -17.65
CA ALA A 47 -7.33 -9.60 -18.74
C ALA A 47 -6.74 -9.98 -20.11
N ALA A 48 -5.41 -10.03 -20.24
CA ALA A 48 -4.74 -10.48 -21.45
C ALA A 48 -5.05 -11.97 -21.77
N ALA A 49 -5.35 -12.78 -20.76
CA ALA A 49 -5.77 -14.18 -20.89
C ALA A 49 -7.30 -14.35 -21.01
N GLY A 50 -8.07 -13.27 -21.21
CA GLY A 50 -9.53 -13.31 -21.36
C GLY A 50 -10.32 -13.20 -20.04
N GLY A 51 -9.64 -13.13 -18.89
CA GLY A 51 -10.23 -12.96 -17.56
C GLY A 51 -10.58 -11.52 -17.20
N TRP A 52 -10.97 -10.69 -18.16
CA TRP A 52 -11.20 -9.25 -17.96
C TRP A 52 -12.29 -8.92 -16.93
N ILE A 53 -13.21 -9.86 -16.66
CA ILE A 53 -14.24 -9.71 -15.61
C ILE A 53 -13.63 -9.61 -14.20
N THR A 54 -12.38 -10.04 -14.02
CA THR A 54 -11.66 -9.94 -12.73
C THR A 54 -11.29 -8.51 -12.33
N ILE A 55 -11.63 -7.49 -13.14
CA ILE A 55 -11.44 -6.06 -12.83
C ILE A 55 -11.99 -5.63 -11.47
N PHE A 56 -13.02 -6.33 -10.96
CA PHE A 56 -13.53 -6.08 -9.61
C PHE A 56 -12.48 -6.30 -8.52
N SER A 57 -11.51 -7.21 -8.74
CA SER A 57 -10.44 -7.51 -7.78
C SER A 57 -9.55 -6.31 -7.47
N PRO A 58 -8.85 -5.67 -8.45
CA PRO A 58 -8.03 -4.50 -8.15
C PRO A 58 -8.87 -3.29 -7.69
N ILE A 59 -10.11 -3.15 -8.15
CA ILE A 59 -11.01 -2.07 -7.70
C ILE A 59 -11.34 -2.21 -6.21
N ILE A 60 -11.80 -3.39 -5.79
CA ILE A 60 -12.14 -3.66 -4.39
C ILE A 60 -10.90 -3.51 -3.52
N MET A 61 -9.76 -4.07 -3.93
CA MET A 61 -8.52 -3.97 -3.14
C MET A 61 -8.02 -2.52 -3.03
N THR A 62 -8.07 -1.75 -4.11
CA THR A 62 -7.73 -0.31 -4.06
C THR A 62 -8.66 0.45 -3.12
N TYR A 63 -9.97 0.16 -3.16
CA TYR A 63 -10.94 0.77 -2.25
C TYR A 63 -10.63 0.45 -0.78
N LEU A 64 -10.39 -0.83 -0.46
CA LEU A 64 -10.08 -1.27 0.90
C LEU A 64 -8.80 -0.59 1.43
N LEU A 65 -7.73 -0.55 0.63
CA LEU A 65 -6.47 0.09 1.01
C LEU A 65 -6.67 1.59 1.32
N VAL A 66 -7.36 2.33 0.44
CA VAL A 66 -7.49 3.79 0.57
C VAL A 66 -8.54 4.18 1.60
N ARG A 67 -9.69 3.51 1.64
CA ARG A 67 -10.88 3.94 2.41
C ARG A 67 -11.08 3.18 3.71
N VAL A 68 -10.57 1.96 3.85
CA VAL A 68 -10.71 1.19 5.08
C VAL A 68 -9.41 1.22 5.87
N SER A 69 -8.29 0.87 5.23
CA SER A 69 -6.98 0.84 5.90
C SER A 69 -6.33 2.23 6.04
N GLY A 70 -6.55 3.14 5.09
CA GLY A 70 -5.97 4.49 5.11
C GLY A 70 -6.75 5.52 5.92
N LYS A 71 -8.08 5.39 6.00
CA LYS A 71 -8.95 6.34 6.73
C LYS A 71 -9.08 6.04 8.23
N ALA A 72 -8.67 4.87 8.70
CA ALA A 72 -8.70 4.51 10.12
C ALA A 72 -7.68 5.28 10.99
N MET A 73 -6.95 6.26 10.43
CA MET A 73 -5.94 7.07 11.14
C MET A 73 -6.28 8.57 11.19
N LEU A 74 -7.57 8.92 11.10
CA LEU A 74 -8.07 10.29 11.32
C LEU A 74 -9.23 10.38 12.33
N GLU A 75 -9.53 9.30 13.07
CA GLU A 75 -10.41 9.36 14.23
C GLU A 75 -9.61 9.06 15.50
N ARG A 76 -8.92 10.09 15.99
CA ARG A 76 -8.66 10.39 17.40
C ARG A 76 -8.11 11.81 17.52
#